data_AF-A0AAD8KUW0-F1
#
_entry.id   AF-A0AAD8KUW0-F1
#
_cell.length_a   1.000
_cell.length_b   1.000
_cell.length_c   1.000
_cell.angle_alpha   90.00
_cell.angle_beta   90.00
_cell.angle_gamma   90.00
#
_symmetry.space_group_name_H-M   'P 1'
#
loop_
_entity.id
_entity.type
_entity.pdbx_description
1 polymer ?
#
loop_
_entity_poly.entity_id
_entity_poly.type
_entity_poly.pdbx_seq_one_letter_code
_entity_poly.pdbx_strand_id
1 'polypeptide(L)'
;MASRSQIDDDDDFGGDLPGVNATRVTGTKRGFGDLDDDEDDMFGSKKANLKVEETAPGVATGMILSLREGLQSCKDALATCQSELEDAKSEVLKWHSAFQKESFIPSGSSVEPRVVVNYLQNLKSSEESLREQLEKAKKKEAAFIVTIAKREQEIADLKAAVRDLRSQLKPLSMQARRLLLDPAIHEEFMRLKNLVEEKDKKVKELLDNVSAVNFTPQSKTGKNLMDKCKALQKENEEIGNQAKEGKIHELLMNIASQKSQNVELRSQYEGLCKHMEGLTNDVEKSNEMVLILEEKLSDKEAEIKRLRYQLQQHDTGEEKTETLAADEKISDENVTTVSTEPEPEPEIEIT
;
A
#
# COMPACT_ATOMS: atom_id res chain seq x y z
N MET A 1 43.11 1.92 4.16
CA MET A 1 43.21 3.26 4.79
C MET A 1 42.22 3.25 5.94
N ALA A 2 42.62 2.95 7.19
CA ALA A 2 43.31 3.82 8.16
C ALA A 2 42.48 5.10 8.43
N SER A 3 41.99 5.46 9.63
CA SER A 3 42.29 5.09 11.04
C SER A 3 41.06 5.44 11.93
N ARG A 4 40.59 4.59 12.88
CA ARG A 4 40.82 4.59 14.36
C ARG A 4 40.83 5.99 15.01
N SER A 5 39.77 6.41 15.71
CA SER A 5 39.35 6.14 17.11
C SER A 5 40.00 7.07 18.13
N GLN A 6 39.22 7.83 18.91
CA GLN A 6 39.52 8.09 20.33
C GLN A 6 38.31 8.75 21.03
N ILE A 7 37.83 8.08 22.07
CA ILE A 7 37.04 8.59 23.20
C ILE A 7 38.05 9.18 24.17
N ASP A 8 37.78 10.33 24.78
CA ASP A 8 38.40 10.69 26.06
C ASP A 8 37.36 11.40 26.94
N ASP A 9 37.03 10.69 28.02
CA ASP A 9 36.53 11.19 29.30
C ASP A 9 37.71 11.89 30.01
N ASP A 10 37.47 13.00 30.69
CA ASP A 10 38.39 13.51 31.72
C ASP A 10 37.58 14.14 32.86
N ASP A 11 37.31 13.32 33.88
CA ASP A 11 37.18 13.73 35.28
C ASP A 11 38.58 14.16 35.78
N ASP A 12 38.74 15.42 36.20
CA ASP A 12 39.97 15.87 36.89
C ASP A 12 39.65 16.34 38.31
N PHE A 13 40.14 15.56 39.28
CA PHE A 13 40.05 15.81 40.72
C PHE A 13 41.46 15.70 41.34
N GLY A 14 41.96 16.83 41.85
CA GLY A 14 43.18 16.94 42.68
C GLY A 14 43.90 18.26 42.37
N GLY A 15 44.22 19.18 43.28
CA GLY A 15 44.66 19.02 44.66
C GLY A 15 46.15 19.38 44.74
N ASP A 16 46.50 20.66 44.93
CA ASP A 16 47.34 21.16 46.04
C ASP A 16 47.82 22.62 45.86
N LEU A 17 47.88 23.30 47.01
CA LEU A 17 48.41 24.64 47.33
C LEU A 17 49.95 24.74 47.09
N PRO A 18 50.64 25.90 47.21
CA PRO A 18 50.26 27.10 47.99
C PRO A 18 50.60 28.49 47.40
N GLY A 19 50.04 29.53 48.02
CA GLY A 19 50.82 30.76 48.25
C GLY A 19 50.14 32.10 47.95
N VAL A 20 49.83 32.82 49.05
CA VAL A 20 50.10 34.26 49.23
C VAL A 20 49.24 35.25 48.43
N ASN A 21 48.12 35.69 49.04
CA ASN A 21 47.87 37.09 49.44
C ASN A 21 46.38 37.32 49.75
N ALA A 22 46.08 37.50 51.03
CA ALA A 22 44.75 37.89 51.52
C ALA A 22 44.68 39.42 51.65
N THR A 23 43.72 40.05 50.98
CA THR A 23 43.41 41.48 51.15
C THR A 23 41.99 41.67 51.68
N ARG A 24 41.94 42.06 52.96
CA ARG A 24 40.95 42.90 53.66
C ARG A 24 39.47 42.49 53.65
N VAL A 25 39.06 41.90 54.79
CA VAL A 25 37.74 42.06 55.40
C VAL A 25 37.82 43.18 56.45
N THR A 26 36.93 44.16 56.37
CA THR A 26 36.73 45.24 57.36
C THR A 26 35.89 44.73 58.53
N GLY A 27 36.56 44.31 59.59
CA GLY A 27 35.95 44.05 60.90
C GLY A 27 36.47 45.05 61.93
N THR A 28 35.65 46.01 62.34
CA THR A 28 35.96 46.91 63.45
C THR A 28 35.60 46.22 64.77
N LYS A 29 36.55 45.40 65.28
CA LYS A 29 36.60 45.01 66.69
C LYS A 29 37.52 45.97 67.43
N ARG A 30 37.01 46.49 68.54
CA ARG A 30 37.64 47.48 69.42
C ARG A 30 38.97 46.93 69.95
N GLY A 31 40.06 47.64 69.68
CA GLY A 31 41.38 47.38 70.22
C GLY A 31 41.49 47.91 71.65
N PHE A 32 42.07 47.07 72.49
CA PHE A 32 42.53 47.35 73.85
C PHE A 32 43.99 47.82 73.76
N GLY A 33 44.37 48.82 74.56
CA GLY A 33 45.76 49.12 74.93
C GLY A 33 46.41 50.32 74.23
N ASP A 34 46.51 51.44 74.95
CA ASP A 34 47.77 52.07 75.41
C ASP A 34 47.32 53.33 76.19
N LEU A 35 47.28 53.30 77.53
CA LEU A 35 48.41 53.66 78.41
C LEU A 35 49.05 54.99 78.02
N ASP A 36 48.30 56.08 78.24
CA ASP A 36 48.93 57.33 78.67
C ASP A 36 48.59 57.56 80.14
N ASP A 37 49.68 57.59 80.87
CA ASP A 37 49.94 57.55 82.29
C ASP A 37 49.92 58.99 82.80
N ASP A 38 48.75 59.49 83.22
CA ASP A 38 48.62 60.74 83.97
C ASP A 38 48.04 60.43 85.34
N GLU A 39 48.88 59.76 86.14
CA GLU A 39 48.87 59.79 87.60
C GLU A 39 49.05 61.26 88.07
N ASP A 40 47.97 62.06 88.05
CA ASP A 40 47.91 63.29 88.83
C ASP A 40 47.68 62.91 90.30
N ASP A 41 48.79 62.48 90.90
CA ASP A 41 48.98 62.14 92.29
C ASP A 41 48.65 63.36 93.16
N MET A 42 47.40 63.36 93.61
CA MET A 42 46.68 64.35 94.42
C MET A 42 47.30 64.60 95.82
N PHE A 43 48.56 64.19 96.08
CA PHE A 43 49.26 64.37 97.36
C PHE A 43 50.79 64.56 97.25
N GLY A 44 51.23 65.50 96.41
CA GLY A 44 52.58 66.06 96.45
C GLY A 44 52.86 66.95 97.68
N SER A 45 53.03 66.35 98.86
CA SER A 45 53.53 67.05 100.05
C SER A 45 55.04 67.25 99.97
N LYS A 46 55.53 68.50 99.77
CA LYS A 46 56.71 69.05 100.50
C LYS A 46 57.06 70.51 100.17
N LYS A 47 57.04 71.30 101.25
CA LYS A 47 57.88 72.45 101.61
C LYS A 47 57.61 73.81 100.95
N ALA A 48 56.62 74.48 101.54
CA ALA A 48 56.73 75.83 102.10
C ALA A 48 58.06 76.57 101.88
N ASN A 49 58.01 77.58 100.99
CA ASN A 49 58.85 78.75 101.08
C ASN A 49 57.94 79.89 101.59
N LEU A 50 57.89 80.05 102.91
CA LEU A 50 57.20 81.17 103.59
C LEU A 50 57.99 82.45 103.29
N LYS A 51 57.72 83.07 102.15
CA LYS A 51 57.99 84.49 101.96
C LYS A 51 56.74 85.22 102.45
N VAL A 52 56.83 85.70 103.70
CA VAL A 52 55.89 86.66 104.27
C VAL A 52 56.01 87.92 103.41
N GLU A 53 55.23 87.96 102.34
CA GLU A 53 54.93 89.17 101.59
C GLU A 53 53.58 89.63 102.11
N GLU A 54 53.58 90.80 102.71
CA GLU A 54 52.44 91.49 103.30
C GLU A 54 51.33 91.53 102.24
N THR A 55 50.41 90.55 102.30
CA THR A 55 49.35 90.41 101.30
C THR A 55 48.49 91.65 101.39
N ALA A 56 48.59 92.49 100.35
CA ALA A 56 47.73 93.65 100.17
C ALA A 56 46.25 93.24 100.43
N PRO A 57 45.42 94.12 101.00
CA PRO A 57 44.03 93.80 101.41
C PRO A 57 43.16 93.11 100.34
N GLY A 58 43.52 93.25 99.05
CA GLY A 58 42.85 92.60 97.92
C GLY A 58 43.10 91.08 97.79
N VAL A 59 44.25 90.55 98.22
CA VAL A 59 44.60 89.12 98.03
C VAL A 59 43.83 88.22 98.99
N ALA A 60 43.80 88.58 100.29
CA ALA A 60 43.02 87.84 101.28
C ALA A 60 41.50 87.93 101.01
N THR A 61 41.02 89.09 100.54
CA THR A 61 39.63 89.28 100.11
C THR A 61 39.29 88.41 98.90
N GLY A 62 40.21 88.31 97.92
CA GLY A 62 40.08 87.42 96.77
C GLY A 62 39.96 85.95 97.15
N MET A 63 40.82 85.45 98.05
CA MET A 63 40.75 84.07 98.54
C MET A 63 39.43 83.78 99.28
N ILE A 64 38.93 84.71 100.10
CA ILE A 64 37.65 84.53 100.80
C ILE A 64 36.48 84.49 99.81
N LEU A 65 36.51 85.31 98.74
CA LEU A 65 35.48 85.29 97.71
C LEU A 65 35.53 83.99 96.90
N SER A 66 36.71 83.53 96.48
CA SER A 66 36.86 82.25 95.78
C SER A 66 36.42 81.06 96.64
N LEU A 67 36.67 81.08 97.96
CA LEU A 67 36.19 80.04 98.87
C LEU A 67 34.67 80.11 99.06
N ARG A 68 34.07 81.30 99.10
CA ARG A 68 32.60 81.46 99.17
C ARG A 68 31.93 81.03 97.88
N GLU A 69 32.49 81.40 96.73
CA GLU A 69 32.02 80.97 95.42
C GLU A 69 32.17 79.45 95.28
N GLY A 70 33.30 78.87 95.68
CA GLY A 70 33.51 77.42 95.72
C GLY A 70 32.54 76.71 96.66
N LEU A 71 32.28 77.26 97.85
CA LEU A 71 31.30 76.73 98.79
C LEU A 71 29.87 76.81 98.24
N GLN A 72 29.53 77.92 97.58
CA GLN A 72 28.23 78.10 96.94
C GLN A 72 28.06 77.14 95.76
N SER A 73 29.09 76.97 94.92
CA SER A 73 29.13 75.99 93.84
C SER A 73 28.98 74.56 94.36
N CYS A 74 29.68 74.20 95.45
CA CYS A 74 29.52 72.90 96.11
C CYS A 74 28.10 72.70 96.64
N LYS A 75 27.47 73.75 97.18
CA LYS A 75 26.10 73.71 97.69
C LYS A 75 25.08 73.52 96.58
N ASP A 76 25.27 74.20 95.45
CA ASP A 76 24.41 74.07 94.27
C ASP A 76 24.59 72.69 93.62
N ALA A 77 25.82 72.19 93.50
CA ALA A 77 26.10 70.82 93.05
C ALA A 77 25.46 69.76 93.98
N LEU A 78 25.51 69.96 95.30
CA LEU A 78 24.85 69.08 96.26
C LEU A 78 23.33 69.08 96.06
N ALA A 79 22.72 70.25 95.84
CA ALA A 79 21.29 70.35 95.56
C ALA A 79 20.90 69.64 94.26
N THR A 80 21.71 69.77 93.20
CA THR A 80 21.53 69.02 91.95
C THR A 80 21.64 67.52 92.18
N CYS A 81 22.67 67.03 92.87
CA CYS A 81 22.82 65.61 93.18
C CYS A 81 21.68 65.08 94.06
N GLN A 82 21.14 65.90 94.97
CA GLN A 82 19.97 65.52 95.78
C GLN A 82 18.70 65.39 94.92
N SER A 83 18.50 66.32 93.97
CA SER A 83 17.39 66.22 93.00
C SER A 83 17.52 64.98 92.14
N GLU A 84 18.69 64.76 91.53
CA GLU A 84 18.97 63.59 90.69
C GLU A 84 18.80 62.27 91.44
N LEU A 85 19.20 62.23 92.72
CA LEU A 85 19.00 61.06 93.57
C LEU A 85 17.51 60.78 93.81
N GLU A 86 16.71 61.81 94.05
CA GLU A 86 15.27 61.65 94.27
C GLU A 86 14.54 61.26 92.99
N ASP A 87 14.94 61.85 91.85
CA ASP A 87 14.47 61.46 90.52
C ASP A 87 14.79 59.97 90.24
N ALA A 88 16.04 59.55 90.50
CA ALA A 88 16.47 58.16 90.33
C ALA A 88 15.68 57.20 91.25
N LYS A 89 15.42 57.57 92.51
CA LYS A 89 14.57 56.76 93.41
C LYS A 89 13.15 56.64 92.88
N SER A 90 12.57 57.74 92.40
CA SER A 90 11.21 57.74 91.84
C SER A 90 11.13 56.83 90.61
N GLU A 91 12.18 56.82 89.78
CA GLU A 91 12.29 55.94 88.63
C GLU A 91 12.43 54.47 89.04
N VAL A 92 13.26 54.16 90.04
CA VAL A 92 13.38 52.80 90.60
C VAL A 92 12.04 52.31 91.13
N LEU A 93 11.29 53.14 91.86
CA LEU A 93 9.95 52.78 92.36
C LEU A 93 8.95 52.55 91.23
N LYS A 94 9.03 53.35 90.17
CA LYS A 94 8.22 53.17 88.95
C LYS A 94 8.51 51.82 88.29
N TRP A 95 9.79 51.46 88.13
CA TRP A 95 10.18 50.15 87.59
C TRP A 95 9.72 48.99 88.48
N HIS A 96 9.87 49.08 89.79
CA HIS A 96 9.36 48.06 90.72
C HIS A 96 7.84 47.88 90.60
N SER A 97 7.09 48.98 90.53
CA SER A 97 5.64 48.95 90.36
C SER A 97 5.21 48.36 89.02
N ALA A 98 5.98 48.61 87.95
CA ALA A 98 5.72 48.04 86.62
C ALA A 98 5.91 46.52 86.64
N PHE A 99 7.05 46.05 87.14
CA PHE A 99 7.35 44.62 87.20
C PHE A 99 6.42 43.85 88.17
N GLN A 100 5.95 44.48 89.24
CA GLN A 100 4.99 43.86 90.15
C GLN A 100 3.60 43.65 89.54
N LYS A 101 3.20 44.49 88.59
CA LYS A 101 1.93 44.35 87.87
C LYS A 101 1.97 43.27 86.79
N GLU A 102 3.15 42.77 86.48
CA GLU A 102 3.39 41.90 85.34
C GLU A 102 3.40 40.42 85.77
N SER A 103 2.80 39.57 84.95
CA SER A 103 2.46 38.18 85.31
C SER A 103 3.65 37.21 85.35
N PHE A 104 4.87 37.67 85.02
CA PHE A 104 6.04 36.82 84.94
C PHE A 104 6.72 36.55 86.30
N ILE A 105 6.31 37.29 87.35
CA ILE A 105 6.76 37.06 88.73
C ILE A 105 5.64 36.32 89.47
N PRO A 106 5.87 35.08 89.98
CA PRO A 106 4.88 34.35 90.77
C PRO A 106 4.38 35.18 91.95
N SER A 107 3.07 35.15 92.20
CA SER A 107 2.45 35.92 93.28
C SER A 107 3.10 35.57 94.63
N GLY A 108 3.87 36.50 95.19
CA GLY A 108 4.55 36.34 96.49
C GLY A 108 6.08 36.27 96.46
N SER A 109 6.74 36.28 95.29
CA SER A 109 8.20 36.41 95.20
C SER A 109 8.67 37.87 95.13
N SER A 110 9.78 38.19 95.80
CA SER A 110 10.44 39.50 95.75
C SER A 110 10.90 39.83 94.32
N VAL A 111 10.72 41.08 93.88
CA VAL A 111 11.21 41.60 92.59
C VAL A 111 12.73 41.78 92.67
N GLU A 112 13.46 40.67 92.71
CA GLU A 112 14.92 40.70 92.73
C GLU A 112 15.46 41.02 91.32
N PRO A 113 16.41 41.97 91.17
CA PRO A 113 16.97 42.35 89.88
C PRO A 113 17.50 41.16 89.06
N ARG A 114 18.04 40.14 89.72
CA ARG A 114 18.56 38.93 89.06
C ARG A 114 17.46 38.13 88.36
N VAL A 115 16.28 38.03 88.95
CA VAL A 115 15.13 37.28 88.37
C VAL A 115 14.62 38.00 87.12
N VAL A 116 14.49 39.32 87.19
CA VAL A 116 14.08 40.16 86.05
C VAL A 116 15.11 40.07 84.91
N VAL A 117 16.40 40.18 85.21
CA VAL A 117 17.47 40.09 84.20
C VAL A 117 17.49 38.72 83.53
N ASN A 118 17.37 37.62 84.29
CA ASN A 118 17.30 36.27 83.73
C ASN A 118 16.06 36.07 82.85
N TYR A 119 14.90 36.60 83.26
CA TYR A 119 13.69 36.57 82.44
C TYR A 119 13.86 37.34 81.13
N LEU A 120 14.39 38.57 81.19
CA LEU A 120 14.66 39.36 79.99
C LEU A 120 15.66 38.68 79.06
N GLN A 121 16.69 38.02 79.61
CA GLN A 121 17.66 37.28 78.82
C GLN A 121 17.02 36.06 78.15
N ASN A 122 16.18 35.31 78.87
CA ASN A 122 15.44 34.18 78.31
C ASN A 122 14.45 34.64 77.25
N LEU A 123 13.71 35.72 77.51
CA LEU A 123 12.77 36.32 76.58
C LEU A 123 13.49 36.74 75.29
N LYS A 124 14.63 37.42 75.41
CA LYS A 124 15.49 37.81 74.28
C LYS A 124 15.97 36.60 73.48
N SER A 125 16.41 35.53 74.15
CA SER A 125 16.82 34.29 73.46
C SER A 125 15.65 33.61 72.74
N SER A 126 14.45 33.64 73.34
CA SER A 126 13.24 33.08 72.73
C SER A 126 12.76 33.91 71.54
N GLU A 127 12.87 35.23 71.62
CA GLU A 127 12.60 36.16 70.53
C GLU A 127 13.56 35.90 69.35
N GLU A 128 14.85 35.76 69.62
CA GLU A 128 15.87 35.47 68.61
C GLU A 128 15.64 34.11 67.94
N SER A 129 15.30 33.08 68.71
CA SER A 129 14.92 31.76 68.19
C SER A 129 13.67 31.82 67.30
N LEU A 130 12.62 32.52 67.73
CA LEU A 130 11.39 32.69 66.92
C LEU A 130 11.68 33.47 65.65
N ARG A 131 12.53 34.50 65.71
CA ARG A 131 12.97 35.27 64.55
C ARG A 131 13.73 34.39 63.56
N GLU A 132 14.61 33.51 64.03
CA GLU A 132 15.32 32.56 63.16
C GLU A 132 14.36 31.56 62.50
N GLN A 133 13.38 31.04 63.24
CA GLN A 133 12.35 30.15 62.70
C GLN A 133 11.49 30.85 61.64
N LEU A 134 11.12 32.11 61.88
CA LEU A 134 10.38 32.93 60.93
C LEU A 134 11.18 33.13 59.64
N GLU A 135 12.48 33.45 59.73
CA GLU A 135 13.33 33.62 58.56
C GLU A 135 13.54 32.29 57.80
N LYS A 136 13.65 31.16 58.51
CA LYS A 136 13.65 29.82 57.89
C LYS A 136 12.34 29.53 57.17
N ALA A 137 11.20 29.88 57.77
CA ALA A 137 9.88 29.71 57.16
C ALA A 137 9.72 30.57 55.90
N LYS A 138 10.09 31.85 55.95
CA LYS A 138 10.08 32.76 54.80
C LYS A 138 10.97 32.26 53.65
N LYS A 139 12.17 31.76 53.95
CA LYS A 139 13.06 31.16 52.94
C LYS A 139 12.45 29.92 52.29
N LYS A 140 11.80 29.05 53.07
CA LYS A 140 11.07 27.88 52.55
C LYS A 140 9.89 28.29 51.67
N GLU A 141 9.10 29.27 52.12
CA GLU A 141 7.98 29.82 51.37
C GLU A 141 8.44 30.39 50.02
N ALA A 142 9.51 31.20 50.01
CA ALA A 142 10.09 31.73 48.77
C ALA A 142 10.54 30.61 47.82
N ALA A 143 11.17 29.55 48.34
CA ALA A 143 11.57 28.39 47.53
C ALA A 143 10.36 27.65 46.95
N PHE A 144 9.26 27.54 47.70
CA PHE A 144 8.02 26.96 47.19
C PHE A 144 7.38 27.83 46.10
N ILE A 145 7.34 29.15 46.27
CA ILE A 145 6.83 30.08 45.24
C ILE A 145 7.59 29.89 43.92
N VAL A 146 8.93 29.85 43.97
CA VAL A 146 9.76 29.63 42.77
C VAL A 146 9.48 28.26 42.14
N THR A 147 9.34 27.21 42.96
CA THR A 147 9.06 25.86 42.46
C THR A 147 7.69 25.77 41.81
N ILE A 148 6.67 26.39 42.42
CA ILE A 148 5.31 26.46 41.87
C ILE A 148 5.33 27.20 40.53
N ALA A 149 5.95 28.38 40.45
CA ALA A 149 6.06 29.14 39.22
C ALA A 149 6.75 28.34 38.09
N LYS A 150 7.81 27.58 38.41
CA LYS A 150 8.48 26.71 37.44
C LYS A 150 7.57 25.59 36.94
N ARG A 151 6.77 24.97 37.82
CA ARG A 151 5.80 23.92 37.43
C ARG A 151 4.65 24.49 36.62
N GLU A 152 4.18 25.69 36.92
CA GLU A 152 3.15 26.38 36.13
C GLU A 152 3.64 26.69 34.71
N GLN A 153 4.90 27.14 34.57
CA GLN A 153 5.53 27.35 33.27
C GLN A 153 5.63 26.04 32.47
N GLU A 154 6.08 24.95 33.09
CA GLU A 154 6.16 23.63 32.44
C GLU A 154 4.77 23.15 31.97
N ILE A 155 3.73 23.34 32.79
CA ILE A 155 2.35 23.03 32.39
C ILE A 155 1.91 23.89 31.19
N ALA A 156 2.28 25.17 31.14
CA ALA A 156 1.96 26.06 30.02
C ALA A 156 2.65 25.61 28.74
N ASP A 157 3.93 25.23 28.81
CA ASP A 157 4.71 24.71 27.69
C ASP A 157 4.15 23.38 27.17
N LEU A 158 3.82 22.45 28.07
CA LEU A 158 3.16 21.18 27.71
C LEU A 158 1.79 21.43 27.06
N LYS A 159 0.99 22.37 27.57
CA LYS A 159 -0.28 22.76 26.94
C LYS A 159 -0.07 23.34 25.54
N ALA A 160 1.00 24.11 25.31
CA ALA A 160 1.35 24.63 23.99
C ALA A 160 1.73 23.49 23.03
N ALA A 161 2.61 22.59 23.45
CA ALA A 161 2.99 21.42 22.66
C ALA A 161 1.78 20.54 22.29
N VAL A 162 0.84 20.33 23.22
CA VAL A 162 -0.41 19.61 22.94
C VAL A 162 -1.29 20.36 21.92
N ARG A 163 -1.38 21.69 21.99
CA ARG A 163 -2.11 22.49 20.98
C ARG A 163 -1.48 22.36 19.60
N ASP A 164 -0.15 22.39 19.52
CA ASP A 164 0.58 22.24 18.26
C ASP A 164 0.48 20.83 17.69
N LEU A 165 0.59 19.78 18.51
CA LEU A 165 0.35 18.41 18.06
C LEU A 165 -1.11 18.22 17.61
N ARG A 166 -2.08 18.82 18.32
CA ARG A 166 -3.49 18.82 17.90
C ARG A 166 -3.71 19.60 16.61
N SER A 167 -2.94 20.66 16.34
CA SER A 167 -3.01 21.40 15.07
C SER A 167 -2.37 20.61 13.94
N GLN A 168 -1.28 19.90 14.17
CA GLN A 168 -0.70 18.95 13.21
C GLN A 168 -1.66 17.78 12.90
N LEU A 169 -2.43 17.34 13.90
CA LEU A 169 -3.44 16.29 13.74
C LEU A 169 -4.74 16.80 13.05
N LYS A 170 -5.00 18.11 13.07
CA LYS A 170 -6.09 18.80 12.34
C LYS A 170 -5.60 19.42 11.03
N PRO A 171 -6.09 19.03 9.85
CA PRO A 171 -6.23 17.68 9.30
C PRO A 171 -5.36 17.54 8.03
N LEU A 172 -4.42 16.59 8.01
CA LEU A 172 -3.96 15.96 6.77
C LEU A 172 -5.14 15.42 5.95
N SER A 173 -6.28 15.14 6.59
CA SER A 173 -7.52 14.72 5.93
C SER A 173 -8.21 15.83 5.13
N MET A 174 -7.99 17.12 5.40
CA MET A 174 -8.56 18.20 4.58
C MET A 174 -7.66 18.50 3.38
N GLN A 175 -6.34 18.37 3.52
CA GLN A 175 -5.43 18.42 2.38
C GLN A 175 -5.61 17.19 1.48
N ALA A 176 -5.66 15.98 2.05
CA ALA A 176 -5.98 14.75 1.31
C ALA A 176 -7.38 14.81 0.70
N ARG A 177 -8.40 15.33 1.40
CA ARG A 177 -9.73 15.54 0.81
C ARG A 177 -9.72 16.63 -0.26
N ARG A 178 -8.91 17.71 -0.14
CA ARG A 178 -8.72 18.70 -1.22
C ARG A 178 -8.02 18.08 -2.44
N LEU A 179 -7.00 17.26 -2.24
CA LEU A 179 -6.28 16.55 -3.30
C LEU A 179 -7.20 15.50 -3.95
N LEU A 180 -8.05 14.81 -3.19
CA LEU A 180 -9.05 13.87 -3.71
C LEU A 180 -10.27 14.56 -4.35
N LEU A 181 -10.50 15.84 -4.05
CA LEU A 181 -11.51 16.69 -4.68
C LEU A 181 -10.94 17.51 -5.86
N ASP A 182 -9.64 17.46 -6.09
CA ASP A 182 -8.99 18.12 -7.22
C ASP A 182 -9.23 17.26 -8.48
N PRO A 183 -9.93 17.78 -9.50
CA PRO A 183 -10.20 17.03 -10.73
C PRO A 183 -8.93 16.52 -11.43
N ALA A 184 -7.83 17.28 -11.40
CA ALA A 184 -6.57 16.89 -12.05
C ALA A 184 -5.91 15.71 -11.32
N ILE A 185 -6.01 15.69 -9.99
CA ILE A 185 -5.46 14.58 -9.19
C ILE A 185 -6.34 13.34 -9.30
N HIS A 186 -7.66 13.51 -9.38
CA HIS A 186 -8.57 12.40 -9.67
C HIS A 186 -8.26 11.76 -11.02
N GLU A 187 -8.01 12.57 -12.05
CA GLU A 187 -7.62 12.10 -13.38
C GLU A 187 -6.30 11.33 -13.36
N GLU A 188 -5.26 11.85 -12.69
CA GLU A 188 -4.00 11.13 -12.52
C GLU A 188 -4.16 9.83 -11.71
N PHE A 189 -4.98 9.85 -10.66
CA PHE A 189 -5.27 8.64 -9.89
C PHE A 189 -5.99 7.59 -10.74
N MET A 190 -6.98 7.99 -11.54
CA MET A 190 -7.68 7.10 -12.47
C MET A 190 -6.74 6.57 -13.56
N ARG A 191 -5.88 7.42 -14.11
CA ARG A 191 -4.84 7.01 -15.07
C ARG A 191 -3.89 5.99 -14.46
N LEU A 192 -3.42 6.24 -13.23
CA LEU A 192 -2.51 5.35 -12.52
C LEU A 192 -3.18 4.03 -12.15
N LYS A 193 -4.45 4.08 -11.70
CA LYS A 193 -5.27 2.89 -11.42
C LYS A 193 -5.44 2.05 -12.69
N ASN A 194 -5.83 2.66 -13.81
CA ASN A 194 -5.98 1.96 -15.08
C ASN A 194 -4.65 1.36 -15.55
N LEU A 195 -3.54 2.09 -15.40
CA LEU A 195 -2.21 1.59 -15.73
C LEU A 195 -1.82 0.39 -14.86
N VAL A 196 -2.13 0.41 -13.57
CA VAL A 196 -1.91 -0.74 -12.67
C VAL A 196 -2.77 -1.93 -13.10
N GLU A 197 -4.06 -1.74 -13.34
CA GLU A 197 -4.95 -2.81 -13.83
C GLU A 197 -4.48 -3.41 -15.16
N GLU A 198 -4.00 -2.57 -16.09
CA GLU A 198 -3.42 -3.01 -17.36
C GLU A 198 -2.15 -3.84 -17.16
N LYS A 199 -1.23 -3.39 -16.29
CA LYS A 199 0.01 -4.11 -15.98
C LYS A 199 -0.26 -5.42 -15.24
N ASP A 200 -1.21 -5.45 -14.31
CA ASP A 200 -1.63 -6.68 -13.61
C ASP A 200 -2.23 -7.69 -14.58
N LYS A 201 -3.07 -7.23 -15.52
CA LYS A 201 -3.56 -8.09 -16.62
C LYS A 201 -2.39 -8.62 -17.44
N LYS A 202 -1.39 -7.77 -17.76
CA LYS A 202 -0.23 -8.22 -18.54
C LYS A 202 0.67 -9.20 -17.81
N VAL A 203 0.86 -9.01 -16.50
CA VAL A 203 1.56 -9.95 -15.63
C VAL A 203 0.82 -11.28 -15.61
N LYS A 204 -0.51 -11.27 -15.47
CA LYS A 204 -1.32 -12.47 -15.52
C LYS A 204 -1.20 -13.18 -16.86
N GLU A 205 -1.32 -12.48 -17.98
CA GLU A 205 -1.11 -13.04 -19.32
C GLU A 205 0.30 -13.65 -19.48
N LEU A 206 1.34 -12.97 -19.00
CA LEU A 206 2.71 -13.48 -19.06
C LEU A 206 2.92 -14.69 -18.15
N LEU A 207 2.31 -14.72 -16.96
CA LEU A 207 2.32 -15.88 -16.07
C LEU A 207 1.58 -17.07 -16.69
N ASP A 208 0.44 -16.83 -17.32
CA ASP A 208 -0.32 -17.85 -18.03
C ASP A 208 0.49 -18.38 -19.23
N ASN A 209 1.15 -17.49 -20.00
CA ASN A 209 2.04 -17.88 -21.08
C ASN A 209 3.26 -18.65 -20.59
N VAL A 210 3.90 -18.22 -19.50
CA VAL A 210 5.02 -18.96 -18.88
C VAL A 210 4.54 -20.31 -18.38
N SER A 211 3.35 -20.40 -17.80
CA SER A 211 2.75 -21.68 -17.37
C SER A 211 2.43 -22.58 -18.56
N ALA A 212 1.98 -22.02 -19.68
CA ALA A 212 1.74 -22.73 -20.93
C ALA A 212 3.05 -23.18 -21.59
N VAL A 213 4.11 -22.38 -21.53
CA VAL A 213 5.45 -22.73 -22.05
C VAL A 213 6.15 -23.74 -21.14
N ASN A 214 5.90 -23.68 -19.82
CA ASN A 214 6.29 -24.69 -18.84
C ASN A 214 5.39 -25.94 -18.88
N PHE A 215 4.63 -26.12 -19.96
CA PHE A 215 3.99 -27.40 -20.25
C PHE A 215 5.05 -28.49 -20.26
N THR A 216 5.11 -29.23 -19.16
CA THR A 216 5.91 -30.44 -19.05
C THR A 216 5.00 -31.60 -19.43
N PRO A 217 5.37 -32.42 -20.43
CA PRO A 217 4.62 -33.62 -20.80
C PRO A 217 4.38 -34.59 -19.62
N GLN A 218 5.14 -34.42 -18.54
CA GLN A 218 5.11 -35.22 -17.31
C GLN A 218 4.14 -34.67 -16.24
N SER A 219 3.72 -33.40 -16.32
CA SER A 219 2.72 -32.85 -15.39
C SER A 219 1.37 -33.54 -15.55
N LYS A 220 0.53 -33.60 -14.50
CA LYS A 220 -0.80 -34.24 -14.58
C LYS A 220 -1.66 -33.64 -15.70
N THR A 221 -1.67 -32.31 -15.82
CA THR A 221 -2.38 -31.61 -16.90
C THR A 221 -1.74 -31.89 -18.26
N GLY A 222 -0.40 -31.90 -18.33
CA GLY A 222 0.31 -32.19 -19.58
C GLY A 222 0.11 -33.61 -20.09
N LYS A 223 0.13 -34.58 -19.18
CA LYS A 223 -0.15 -36.00 -19.47
C LYS A 223 -1.57 -36.18 -20.00
N ASN A 224 -2.58 -35.58 -19.35
CA ASN A 224 -3.97 -35.63 -19.81
C ASN A 224 -4.13 -35.02 -21.22
N LEU A 225 -3.43 -33.93 -21.51
CA LEU A 225 -3.50 -33.27 -22.81
C LEU A 225 -2.81 -34.10 -23.90
N MET A 226 -1.63 -34.67 -23.59
CA MET A 226 -0.93 -35.59 -24.49
C MET A 226 -1.75 -36.87 -24.75
N ASP A 227 -2.40 -37.43 -23.74
CA ASP A 227 -3.28 -38.60 -23.89
C ASP A 227 -4.49 -38.25 -24.78
N LYS A 228 -5.06 -37.04 -24.63
CA LYS A 228 -6.13 -36.55 -25.52
C LYS A 228 -5.64 -36.34 -26.96
N CYS A 229 -4.45 -35.77 -27.16
CA CYS A 229 -3.85 -35.63 -28.48
C CYS A 229 -3.61 -36.99 -29.14
N LYS A 230 -3.06 -37.98 -28.40
CA LYS A 230 -2.89 -39.35 -28.89
C LYS A 230 -4.22 -40.01 -29.24
N ALA A 231 -5.26 -39.81 -28.41
CA ALA A 231 -6.59 -40.35 -28.68
C ALA A 231 -7.18 -39.75 -29.97
N LEU A 232 -7.14 -38.42 -30.13
CA LEU A 232 -7.61 -37.74 -31.34
C LEU A 232 -6.81 -38.14 -32.58
N GLN A 233 -5.50 -38.32 -32.44
CA GLN A 233 -4.66 -38.78 -33.54
C GLN A 233 -5.03 -40.20 -33.98
N LYS A 234 -5.25 -41.10 -33.02
CA LYS A 234 -5.72 -42.47 -33.28
C LYS A 234 -7.12 -42.47 -33.92
N GLU A 235 -8.02 -41.61 -33.46
CA GLU A 235 -9.36 -41.46 -34.04
C GLU A 235 -9.29 -40.96 -35.49
N ASN A 236 -8.46 -39.96 -35.77
CA ASN A 236 -8.27 -39.47 -37.14
C ASN A 236 -7.63 -40.51 -38.06
N GLU A 237 -6.66 -41.29 -37.56
CA GLU A 237 -6.08 -42.41 -38.29
C GLU A 237 -7.15 -43.47 -38.60
N GLU A 238 -8.00 -43.80 -37.63
CA GLU A 238 -9.12 -44.74 -37.79
C GLU A 238 -10.15 -44.23 -38.80
N ILE A 239 -10.57 -42.97 -38.73
CA ILE A 239 -11.47 -42.35 -39.71
C ILE A 239 -10.85 -42.39 -41.11
N GLY A 240 -9.55 -42.08 -41.21
CA GLY A 240 -8.80 -42.15 -42.47
C GLY A 240 -8.73 -43.57 -43.02
N ASN A 241 -8.56 -44.57 -42.16
CA ASN A 241 -8.57 -45.98 -42.55
C ASN A 241 -9.96 -46.43 -43.01
N GLN A 242 -11.01 -46.10 -42.26
CA GLN A 242 -12.39 -46.40 -42.64
C GLN A 242 -12.78 -45.76 -43.98
N ALA A 243 -12.35 -44.52 -44.24
CA ALA A 243 -12.58 -43.88 -45.53
C ALA A 243 -11.85 -44.61 -46.68
N LYS A 244 -10.60 -45.01 -46.46
CA LYS A 244 -9.82 -45.77 -47.45
C LYS A 244 -10.42 -47.16 -47.69
N GLU A 245 -10.74 -47.89 -46.63
CA GLU A 245 -11.36 -49.23 -46.69
C GLU A 245 -12.73 -49.16 -47.35
N GLY A 246 -13.55 -48.16 -46.99
CA GLY A 246 -14.85 -47.91 -47.62
C GLY A 246 -14.73 -47.67 -49.12
N LYS A 247 -13.78 -46.82 -49.55
CA LYS A 247 -13.58 -46.57 -50.99
C LYS A 247 -13.05 -47.79 -51.73
N ILE A 248 -12.15 -48.56 -51.11
CA ILE A 248 -11.65 -49.82 -51.66
C ILE A 248 -12.80 -50.83 -51.83
N HIS A 249 -13.66 -50.98 -50.82
CA HIS A 249 -14.79 -51.90 -50.88
C HIS A 249 -15.80 -51.52 -51.97
N GLU A 250 -16.14 -50.23 -52.09
CA GLU A 250 -17.00 -49.71 -53.16
C GLU A 250 -16.42 -50.00 -54.56
N LEU A 251 -15.12 -49.74 -54.76
CA LEU A 251 -14.44 -50.04 -56.02
C LEU A 251 -14.43 -51.53 -56.34
N LEU A 252 -14.22 -52.40 -55.34
CA LEU A 252 -14.29 -53.85 -55.52
C LEU A 252 -15.70 -54.31 -55.95
N MET A 253 -16.76 -53.72 -55.37
CA MET A 253 -18.14 -54.03 -55.73
C MET A 253 -18.46 -53.58 -57.16
N ASN A 254 -17.99 -52.40 -57.58
CA ASN A 254 -18.12 -51.92 -58.95
C ASN A 254 -17.38 -52.82 -59.95
N ILE A 255 -16.16 -53.27 -59.63
CA ILE A 255 -15.40 -54.22 -60.45
C ILE A 255 -16.15 -55.54 -60.61
N ALA A 256 -16.73 -56.07 -59.53
CA ALA A 256 -17.51 -57.31 -59.58
C ALA A 256 -18.76 -57.16 -60.47
N SER A 257 -19.49 -56.06 -60.32
CA SER A 257 -20.65 -55.72 -61.15
C SER A 257 -20.26 -55.60 -62.64
N GLN A 258 -19.20 -54.86 -62.96
CA GLN A 258 -18.70 -54.72 -64.33
C GLN A 258 -18.25 -56.07 -64.93
N LYS A 259 -17.62 -56.95 -64.14
CA LYS A 259 -17.27 -58.30 -64.60
C LYS A 259 -18.53 -59.10 -64.95
N SER A 260 -19.57 -59.02 -64.14
CA SER A 260 -20.86 -59.68 -64.42
C SER A 260 -21.48 -59.17 -65.71
N GLN A 261 -21.56 -57.84 -65.89
CA GLN A 261 -22.07 -57.22 -67.11
C GLN A 261 -21.27 -57.63 -68.36
N ASN A 262 -19.94 -57.72 -68.24
CA ASN A 262 -19.09 -58.20 -69.35
C ASN A 262 -19.37 -59.65 -69.72
N VAL A 263 -19.62 -60.52 -68.74
CA VAL A 263 -19.99 -61.92 -68.99
C VAL A 263 -21.35 -61.99 -69.69
N GLU A 264 -22.32 -61.20 -69.25
CA GLU A 264 -23.64 -61.12 -69.87
C GLU A 264 -23.57 -60.61 -71.32
N LEU A 265 -22.84 -59.52 -71.57
CA LEU A 265 -22.62 -59.01 -72.93
C LEU A 265 -21.95 -60.05 -73.84
N ARG A 266 -20.94 -60.77 -73.33
CA ARG A 266 -20.30 -61.87 -74.08
C ARG A 266 -21.30 -62.98 -74.40
N SER A 267 -22.15 -63.36 -73.45
CA SER A 267 -23.20 -64.36 -73.67
C SER A 267 -24.24 -63.91 -74.69
N GLN A 268 -24.66 -62.64 -74.66
CA GLN A 268 -25.58 -62.07 -75.63
C GLN A 268 -24.96 -62.04 -77.03
N TYR A 269 -23.70 -61.63 -77.14
CA TYR A 269 -22.96 -61.63 -78.41
C TYR A 269 -22.81 -63.04 -78.98
N GLU A 270 -22.46 -64.02 -78.14
CA GLU A 270 -22.39 -65.42 -78.58
C GLU A 270 -23.76 -65.95 -79.05
N GLY A 271 -24.84 -65.57 -78.37
CA GLY A 271 -26.21 -65.86 -78.81
C GLY A 271 -26.53 -65.26 -80.18
N LEU A 272 -26.12 -64.01 -80.42
CA LEU A 272 -26.31 -63.33 -81.71
C LEU A 272 -25.49 -63.99 -82.83
N CYS A 273 -24.24 -64.39 -82.56
CA CYS A 273 -23.43 -65.14 -83.51
C CYS A 273 -24.10 -66.46 -83.92
N LYS A 274 -24.62 -67.23 -82.96
CA LYS A 274 -25.35 -68.48 -83.23
C LYS A 274 -26.60 -68.24 -84.08
N HIS A 275 -27.34 -67.17 -83.82
CA HIS A 275 -28.50 -66.80 -84.64
C HIS A 275 -28.08 -66.42 -86.06
N MET A 276 -27.01 -65.62 -86.21
CA MET A 276 -26.48 -65.25 -87.53
C MET A 276 -26.01 -66.47 -88.32
N GLU A 277 -25.29 -67.40 -87.70
CA GLU A 277 -24.91 -68.69 -88.31
C GLU A 277 -26.14 -69.48 -88.78
N GLY A 278 -27.19 -69.54 -87.95
CA GLY A 278 -28.47 -70.15 -88.33
C GLY A 278 -29.09 -69.50 -89.57
N LEU A 279 -29.12 -68.16 -89.61
CA LEU A 279 -29.65 -67.42 -90.75
C LEU A 279 -28.79 -67.60 -92.00
N THR A 280 -27.45 -67.64 -91.88
CA THR A 280 -26.54 -67.94 -92.99
C THR A 280 -26.82 -69.33 -93.55
N ASN A 281 -26.98 -70.35 -92.71
CA ASN A 281 -27.33 -71.70 -93.15
C ASN A 281 -28.69 -71.75 -93.88
N ASP A 282 -29.68 -71.00 -93.40
CA ASP A 282 -31.00 -70.96 -94.04
C ASP A 282 -30.96 -70.22 -95.39
N VAL A 283 -30.14 -69.16 -95.50
CA VAL A 283 -29.85 -68.48 -96.78
C VAL A 283 -29.15 -69.43 -97.75
N GLU A 284 -28.14 -70.20 -97.32
CA GLU A 284 -27.46 -71.18 -98.15
C GLU A 284 -28.41 -72.25 -98.69
N LYS A 285 -29.26 -72.83 -97.82
CA LYS A 285 -30.31 -73.79 -98.24
C LYS A 285 -31.32 -73.16 -99.19
N SER A 286 -31.74 -71.93 -98.92
CA SER A 286 -32.67 -71.22 -99.82
C SER A 286 -32.02 -70.95 -101.17
N ASN A 287 -30.73 -70.62 -101.21
CA ASN A 287 -29.97 -70.40 -102.44
C ASN A 287 -29.79 -71.70 -103.23
N GLU A 288 -29.50 -72.82 -102.56
CA GLU A 288 -29.48 -74.16 -103.17
C GLU A 288 -30.85 -74.52 -103.79
N MET A 289 -31.95 -74.24 -103.09
CA MET A 289 -33.30 -74.47 -103.60
C MET A 289 -33.61 -73.62 -104.84
N VAL A 290 -33.17 -72.35 -104.87
CA VAL A 290 -33.31 -71.48 -106.04
C VAL A 290 -32.56 -72.06 -107.23
N LEU A 291 -31.32 -72.51 -107.07
CA LEU A 291 -30.55 -73.13 -108.16
C LEU A 291 -31.26 -74.37 -108.75
N ILE A 292 -31.82 -75.23 -107.90
CA ILE A 292 -32.61 -76.40 -108.34
C ILE A 292 -33.87 -75.97 -109.11
N LEU A 293 -34.54 -74.91 -108.66
CA LEU A 293 -35.72 -74.37 -109.34
C LEU A 293 -35.35 -73.73 -110.68
N GLU A 294 -34.23 -73.03 -110.79
CA GLU A 294 -33.69 -72.48 -112.03
C GLU A 294 -33.34 -73.59 -113.04
N GLU A 295 -32.71 -74.68 -112.60
CA GLU A 295 -32.43 -75.85 -113.43
C GLU A 295 -33.74 -76.46 -113.98
N LYS A 296 -34.71 -76.72 -113.09
CA LYS A 296 -36.04 -77.22 -113.48
C LYS A 296 -36.76 -76.27 -114.45
N LEU A 297 -36.64 -74.96 -114.23
CA LEU A 297 -37.25 -73.95 -115.10
C LEU A 297 -36.58 -73.96 -116.48
N SER A 298 -35.25 -74.08 -116.54
CA SER A 298 -34.48 -74.25 -117.77
C SER A 298 -34.88 -75.52 -118.53
N ASP A 299 -35.02 -76.65 -117.84
CA ASP A 299 -35.50 -77.91 -118.42
C ASP A 299 -36.90 -77.76 -119.02
N LYS A 300 -37.82 -77.10 -118.30
CA LYS A 300 -39.17 -76.82 -118.78
C LYS A 300 -39.16 -75.84 -119.95
N GLU A 301 -38.31 -74.82 -119.95
CA GLU A 301 -38.14 -73.92 -121.08
C GLU A 301 -37.59 -74.64 -122.33
N ALA A 302 -36.63 -75.56 -122.16
CA ALA A 302 -36.13 -76.41 -123.24
C ALA A 302 -37.21 -77.34 -123.78
N GLU A 303 -38.01 -77.96 -122.91
CA GLU A 303 -39.20 -78.74 -123.28
C GLU A 303 -40.21 -77.89 -124.06
N ILE A 304 -40.54 -76.70 -123.59
CA ILE A 304 -41.45 -75.77 -124.27
C ILE A 304 -40.90 -75.39 -125.65
N LYS A 305 -39.60 -75.06 -125.76
CA LYS A 305 -38.96 -74.76 -127.06
C LYS A 305 -39.06 -75.95 -128.03
N ARG A 306 -38.82 -77.18 -127.56
CA ARG A 306 -38.97 -78.41 -128.35
C ARG A 306 -40.42 -78.62 -128.80
N LEU A 307 -41.40 -78.51 -127.90
CA LEU A 307 -42.82 -78.66 -128.23
C LEU A 307 -43.29 -77.58 -129.21
N ARG A 308 -42.82 -76.33 -129.06
CA ARG A 308 -43.06 -75.25 -130.04
C ARG A 308 -42.48 -75.57 -131.41
N TYR A 309 -41.26 -76.11 -131.47
CA TYR A 309 -40.65 -76.54 -132.73
C TYR A 309 -41.43 -77.69 -133.40
N GLN A 310 -41.93 -78.65 -132.61
CA GLN A 310 -42.80 -79.72 -133.12
C GLN A 310 -44.14 -79.18 -133.64
N LEU A 311 -44.79 -78.26 -132.91
CA LEU A 311 -45.99 -77.57 -133.36
C LEU A 311 -45.76 -76.81 -134.67
N GLN A 312 -44.65 -76.09 -134.79
CA GLN A 312 -44.31 -75.33 -136.00
C GLN A 312 -44.02 -76.23 -137.22
N GLN A 313 -43.42 -77.41 -137.01
CA GLN A 313 -43.25 -78.41 -138.07
C GLN A 313 -44.58 -79.06 -138.49
N HIS A 314 -45.51 -79.24 -137.55
CA HIS A 314 -46.86 -79.71 -137.83
C HIS A 314 -47.71 -78.64 -138.54
N ASP A 315 -47.51 -77.36 -138.22
CA ASP A 315 -48.20 -76.20 -138.83
C ASP A 315 -47.76 -75.92 -140.28
N THR A 316 -46.56 -76.39 -140.70
CA THR A 316 -46.13 -76.29 -142.11
C THR A 316 -46.66 -77.42 -143.01
N GLY A 317 -47.44 -78.36 -142.46
CA GLY A 317 -47.94 -79.54 -143.17
C GLY A 317 -49.40 -79.50 -143.58
N GLU A 318 -50.28 -78.72 -142.93
CA GLU A 318 -51.72 -78.76 -143.21
C GLU A 318 -52.38 -77.38 -143.28
N GLU A 319 -52.86 -77.09 -144.49
CA GLU A 319 -53.60 -75.93 -144.96
C GLU A 319 -54.81 -75.49 -144.12
N LYS A 320 -55.12 -74.18 -144.26
CA LYS A 320 -56.46 -73.59 -144.45
C LYS A 320 -57.59 -74.08 -143.52
N THR A 321 -58.10 -73.21 -142.65
CA THR A 321 -59.44 -72.59 -142.76
C THR A 321 -59.79 -71.73 -141.54
N GLU A 322 -60.53 -70.65 -141.82
CA GLU A 322 -61.59 -70.05 -141.00
C GLU A 322 -61.31 -69.28 -139.67
N THR A 323 -61.36 -67.96 -139.83
CA THR A 323 -62.32 -67.02 -139.20
C THR A 323 -62.39 -66.77 -137.68
N LEU A 324 -62.27 -65.47 -137.38
CA LEU A 324 -63.17 -64.62 -136.59
C LEU A 324 -63.05 -64.57 -135.04
N ALA A 325 -62.79 -63.33 -134.62
CA ALA A 325 -63.52 -62.55 -133.61
C ALA A 325 -63.18 -62.68 -132.12
N ALA A 326 -63.08 -61.49 -131.51
CA ALA A 326 -63.61 -61.10 -130.20
C ALA A 326 -62.94 -61.74 -128.96
N ASP A 327 -62.84 -61.11 -127.80
CA ASP A 327 -63.06 -59.76 -127.26
C ASP A 327 -62.65 -59.89 -125.77
N GLU A 328 -62.54 -58.75 -125.10
CA GLU A 328 -62.58 -58.55 -123.65
C GLU A 328 -61.35 -58.99 -122.80
N LYS A 329 -60.55 -58.08 -122.18
CA LYS A 329 -60.82 -56.94 -121.27
C LYS A 329 -60.91 -57.39 -119.80
N ILE A 330 -60.62 -56.42 -118.92
CA ILE A 330 -60.99 -56.38 -117.48
C ILE A 330 -60.01 -57.20 -116.61
N SER A 331 -59.48 -56.76 -115.49
CA SER A 331 -59.67 -55.60 -114.60
C SER A 331 -58.46 -55.63 -113.66
N ASP A 332 -57.81 -54.51 -113.37
CA ASP A 332 -58.29 -53.40 -112.55
C ASP A 332 -58.02 -53.63 -111.06
N GLU A 333 -57.65 -52.50 -110.48
CA GLU A 333 -57.80 -52.13 -109.09
C GLU A 333 -56.94 -52.76 -108.00
N ASN A 334 -56.60 -52.07 -106.93
CA ASN A 334 -56.61 -50.67 -106.50
C ASN A 334 -56.23 -50.75 -105.00
N VAL A 335 -56.13 -49.59 -104.37
CA VAL A 335 -56.35 -49.34 -102.95
C VAL A 335 -55.08 -49.38 -102.09
N THR A 336 -54.41 -48.25 -101.81
CA THR A 336 -54.84 -46.97 -101.22
C THR A 336 -54.70 -46.96 -99.69
N THR A 337 -54.31 -45.79 -99.17
CA THR A 337 -54.58 -45.21 -97.84
C THR A 337 -53.86 -45.80 -96.62
N VAL A 338 -53.48 -45.04 -95.59
CA VAL A 338 -53.41 -43.59 -95.30
C VAL A 338 -52.68 -43.44 -93.95
N SER A 339 -52.11 -42.24 -93.74
CA SER A 339 -51.77 -41.50 -92.51
C SER A 339 -51.83 -42.17 -91.12
N THR A 340 -50.93 -41.74 -90.21
CA THR A 340 -51.24 -40.78 -89.12
C THR A 340 -50.05 -40.62 -88.13
N GLU A 341 -49.72 -39.37 -87.79
CA GLU A 341 -49.11 -38.91 -86.52
C GLU A 341 -50.08 -39.14 -85.33
N PRO A 342 -49.72 -39.06 -84.02
CA PRO A 342 -48.86 -38.01 -83.39
C PRO A 342 -47.98 -38.43 -82.18
N GLU A 343 -47.22 -37.46 -81.64
CA GLU A 343 -46.57 -37.31 -80.31
C GLU A 343 -47.46 -37.67 -79.08
N PRO A 344 -46.99 -37.77 -77.79
CA PRO A 344 -45.98 -36.91 -77.11
C PRO A 344 -45.05 -37.56 -76.02
N GLU A 345 -44.23 -36.70 -75.41
CA GLU A 345 -43.27 -36.88 -74.28
C GLU A 345 -43.83 -37.53 -73.00
N PRO A 346 -42.94 -37.87 -72.03
CA PRO A 346 -43.06 -37.19 -70.74
C PRO A 346 -41.75 -36.75 -70.07
N GLU A 347 -41.85 -35.62 -69.37
CA GLU A 347 -40.98 -35.15 -68.29
C GLU A 347 -40.92 -36.18 -67.14
N ILE A 348 -39.73 -36.45 -66.60
CA ILE A 348 -39.57 -36.95 -65.23
C ILE A 348 -38.39 -36.23 -64.57
N GLU A 349 -38.76 -35.36 -63.64
CA GLU A 349 -37.97 -34.72 -62.60
C GLU A 349 -37.83 -35.68 -61.41
N ILE A 350 -36.60 -36.10 -61.04
CA ILE A 350 -36.33 -36.71 -59.71
C ILE A 350 -34.93 -36.30 -59.22
N THR A 351 -34.96 -35.67 -58.04
CA THR A 351 -33.95 -35.40 -56.98
C THR A 351 -32.54 -35.94 -57.10
#